data_AF-A0A3P4IH55-F1
#
_entry.id   AF-A0A3P4IH55-F1
#
_cell.length_a   1.000
_cell.length_b   1.000
_cell.length_c   1.000
_cell.angle_alpha   90.00
_cell.angle_beta   90.00
_cell.angle_gamma   90.00
#
_symmetry.space_group_name_H-M   'P 1'
#
loop_
_entity.id
_entity.type
_entity.pdbx_description
1 polymer ?
#
loop_
_entity_poly.entity_id
_entity_poly.type
_entity_poly.pdbx_seq_one_letter_code
_entity_poly.pdbx_strand_id
1 'polypeptide(L)'
;MHSRFQAALTTLAADLQAAIAPMLADPHFPALLEADQVATLQQATGLDEDALAFALLPLAAACARADLSHFNVGAIARGLSGRWYFGGNMEFLGATMQQTVHAEQSAISHAWLRGETSLRAITVNYTPCGHCRQFMNELNSGLALRIHLPGREAHALEHYLPDAFGPKDLEIKTLLMDEQDHGYPVSGDALTQAAIQAANRCHAPYSHSPSGVALELKDGTIFSGSYAENAAFNPTLPPLQGALNLLSLNGYDYPAIQRAILAEKADAALIQWDATVATLKALGCQNIERVLLG
;
A
#
# COMPACT_ATOMS: atom_id res chain seq x y z
N MET A 1 0.50 -17.84 13.85
CA MET A 1 0.98 -17.49 12.50
C MET A 1 -0.16 -17.62 11.53
N HIS A 2 -0.39 -16.60 10.72
CA HIS A 2 -1.38 -16.66 9.64
C HIS A 2 -1.02 -17.79 8.65
N SER A 3 -2.02 -18.58 8.22
CA SER A 3 -1.80 -19.75 7.34
C SER A 3 -1.10 -19.40 6.02
N ARG A 4 -1.37 -18.21 5.46
CA ARG A 4 -0.73 -17.71 4.23
C ARG A 4 0.80 -17.81 4.23
N PHE A 5 1.46 -17.65 5.38
CA PHE A 5 2.92 -17.69 5.46
C PHE A 5 3.48 -19.11 5.54
N GLN A 6 2.68 -20.15 5.80
CA GLN A 6 3.19 -21.51 6.04
C GLN A 6 4.03 -22.03 4.87
N ALA A 7 3.54 -21.95 3.63
CA ALA A 7 4.26 -22.42 2.46
C ALA A 7 5.51 -21.58 2.18
N ALA A 8 5.40 -20.24 2.27
CA ALA A 8 6.52 -19.34 2.03
C ALA A 8 7.63 -19.49 3.10
N LEU A 9 7.26 -19.79 4.36
CA LEU A 9 8.23 -19.97 5.43
C LEU A 9 9.12 -21.20 5.20
N THR A 10 8.60 -22.25 4.54
CA THR A 10 9.40 -23.43 4.19
C THR A 10 10.40 -23.23 3.06
N THR A 11 10.31 -22.12 2.32
CA THR A 11 11.25 -21.82 1.23
C THR A 11 12.47 -21.01 1.71
N LEU A 12 12.44 -20.55 2.96
CA LEU A 12 13.52 -19.77 3.56
C LEU A 12 14.68 -20.67 4.02
N ALA A 13 15.88 -20.10 4.13
CA ALA A 13 17.00 -20.77 4.79
C ALA A 13 16.67 -21.03 6.27
N ALA A 14 17.21 -22.11 6.84
CA ALA A 14 16.81 -22.60 8.16
C ALA A 14 17.06 -21.59 9.30
N ASP A 15 18.14 -20.83 9.21
CA ASP A 15 18.49 -19.74 10.13
C ASP A 15 17.49 -18.58 10.05
N LEU A 16 17.17 -18.12 8.84
CA LEU A 16 16.16 -17.08 8.61
C LEU A 16 14.78 -17.55 9.06
N GLN A 17 14.41 -18.79 8.73
CA GLN A 17 13.16 -19.42 9.13
C GLN A 17 13.01 -19.42 10.66
N ALA A 18 14.05 -19.85 11.39
CA ALA A 18 14.06 -19.89 12.84
C ALA A 18 13.97 -18.48 13.45
N ALA A 19 14.64 -17.49 12.85
CA ALA A 19 14.66 -16.13 13.34
C ALA A 19 13.34 -15.38 13.11
N ILE A 20 12.67 -15.60 11.96
CA ILE A 20 11.45 -14.86 11.61
C ILE A 20 10.16 -15.52 12.11
N ALA A 21 10.12 -16.84 12.27
CA ALA A 21 8.90 -17.54 12.69
C ALA A 21 8.26 -16.98 13.98
N PRO A 22 9.01 -16.58 15.02
CA PRO A 22 8.45 -15.93 16.21
C PRO A 22 7.78 -14.58 15.91
N MET A 23 8.32 -13.81 14.96
CA MET A 23 7.76 -12.50 14.56
C MET A 23 6.43 -12.67 13.81
N LEU A 24 6.26 -13.80 13.13
CA LEU A 24 5.03 -14.18 12.42
C LEU A 24 4.03 -14.91 13.32
N ALA A 25 4.27 -15.00 14.64
CA ALA A 25 3.44 -15.80 15.54
C ALA A 25 2.00 -15.27 15.66
N ASP A 26 1.79 -13.96 15.56
CA ASP A 26 0.46 -13.34 15.58
C ASP A 26 -0.33 -13.72 14.30
N PRO A 27 -1.60 -14.17 14.39
CA PRO A 27 -2.44 -14.38 13.21
C PRO A 27 -2.67 -13.11 12.39
N HIS A 28 -2.59 -11.92 12.99
CA HIS A 28 -2.68 -10.61 12.33
C HIS A 28 -1.33 -9.91 12.31
N PHE A 29 -0.23 -10.66 12.09
CA PHE A 29 1.08 -10.07 11.82
C PHE A 29 0.92 -8.94 10.78
N PRO A 30 1.34 -7.71 11.09
CA PRO A 30 0.95 -6.50 10.34
C PRO A 30 1.62 -6.36 8.97
N ALA A 31 2.33 -7.40 8.50
CA ALA A 31 3.10 -7.40 7.26
C ALA A 31 4.13 -6.25 7.19
N LEU A 32 4.72 -5.91 8.33
CA LEU A 32 5.84 -4.98 8.45
C LEU A 32 6.84 -5.50 9.47
N LEU A 33 8.09 -5.07 9.33
CA LEU A 33 9.16 -5.31 10.30
C LEU A 33 9.66 -3.97 10.84
N GLU A 34 9.77 -3.91 12.17
CA GLU A 34 10.41 -2.80 12.86
C GLU A 34 11.93 -2.83 12.64
N ALA A 35 12.61 -1.69 12.82
CA ALA A 35 14.04 -1.59 12.56
C ALA A 35 14.88 -2.56 13.42
N ASP A 36 14.50 -2.78 14.68
CA ASP A 36 15.14 -3.75 15.57
C ASP A 36 14.89 -5.20 15.16
N GLN A 37 13.72 -5.50 14.59
CA GLN A 37 13.41 -6.81 14.03
C GLN A 37 14.28 -7.09 12.79
N VAL A 38 14.44 -6.10 11.90
CA VAL A 38 15.35 -6.19 10.76
C VAL A 38 16.79 -6.47 11.24
N ALA A 39 17.28 -5.70 12.21
CA ALA A 39 18.62 -5.90 12.77
C ALA A 39 18.80 -7.30 13.40
N THR A 40 17.78 -7.81 14.09
CA THR A 40 17.77 -9.16 14.66
C THR A 40 17.90 -10.23 13.57
N LEU A 41 17.17 -10.08 12.46
CA LEU A 41 17.26 -10.99 11.31
C LEU A 41 18.64 -10.94 10.63
N GLN A 42 19.22 -9.75 10.48
CA GLN A 42 20.58 -9.60 9.94
C GLN A 42 21.62 -10.27 10.84
N GLN A 43 21.51 -10.08 12.17
CA GLN A 43 22.43 -10.72 13.11
C GLN A 43 22.32 -12.25 13.09
N ALA A 44 21.10 -12.78 12.96
CA ALA A 44 20.86 -14.23 12.96
C ALA A 44 21.35 -14.92 11.67
N THR A 45 21.36 -14.21 10.55
CA THR A 45 21.63 -14.78 9.22
C THR A 45 22.97 -14.35 8.62
N GLY A 46 23.56 -13.25 9.12
CA GLY A 46 24.72 -12.61 8.52
C GLY A 46 24.44 -11.92 7.18
N LEU A 47 23.17 -11.83 6.76
CA LEU A 47 22.78 -11.14 5.53
C LEU A 47 22.84 -9.62 5.70
N ASP A 48 23.34 -8.93 4.68
CA ASP A 48 23.10 -7.50 4.56
C ASP A 48 21.62 -7.21 4.26
N GLU A 49 21.24 -5.93 4.28
CA GLU A 49 19.84 -5.54 4.10
C GLU A 49 19.28 -5.93 2.72
N ASP A 50 20.09 -5.86 1.66
CA ASP A 50 19.60 -6.13 0.32
C ASP A 50 19.35 -7.63 0.14
N ALA A 51 20.31 -8.45 0.57
CA ALA A 51 20.18 -9.91 0.56
C ALA A 51 19.03 -10.37 1.47
N LEU A 52 18.86 -9.78 2.65
CA LEU A 52 17.74 -10.06 3.54
C LEU A 52 16.40 -9.66 2.89
N ALA A 53 16.30 -8.49 2.28
CA ALA A 53 15.09 -8.06 1.59
C ALA A 53 14.71 -9.04 0.46
N PHE A 54 15.68 -9.51 -0.33
CA PHE A 54 15.42 -10.53 -1.35
C PHE A 54 14.93 -11.86 -0.72
N ALA A 55 15.57 -12.30 0.36
CA ALA A 55 15.20 -13.53 1.04
C ALA A 55 13.78 -13.46 1.65
N LEU A 56 13.29 -12.27 1.98
CA LEU A 56 11.96 -12.05 2.55
C LEU A 56 10.84 -11.85 1.51
N LEU A 57 11.16 -11.66 0.23
CA LEU A 57 10.16 -11.49 -0.83
C LEU A 57 9.09 -12.60 -0.89
N PRO A 58 9.38 -13.89 -0.64
CA PRO A 58 8.34 -14.93 -0.59
C PRO A 58 7.26 -14.66 0.47
N LEU A 59 7.62 -14.06 1.61
CA LEU A 59 6.63 -13.68 2.63
C LEU A 59 5.78 -12.50 2.18
N ALA A 60 6.37 -11.48 1.53
CA ALA A 60 5.60 -10.38 0.96
C ALA A 60 4.64 -10.87 -0.14
N ALA A 61 5.11 -11.75 -1.04
CA ALA A 61 4.29 -12.36 -2.08
C ALA A 61 3.16 -13.25 -1.51
N ALA A 62 3.35 -13.86 -0.34
CA ALA A 62 2.30 -14.60 0.34
C ALA A 62 1.14 -13.72 0.86
N CYS A 63 1.32 -12.40 0.87
CA CYS A 63 0.24 -11.45 1.16
C CYS A 63 -0.60 -11.09 -0.09
N ALA A 64 -0.18 -11.50 -1.28
CA ALA A 64 -0.90 -11.17 -2.51
C ALA A 64 -2.30 -11.79 -2.58
N ARG A 65 -3.19 -11.11 -3.30
CA ARG A 65 -4.55 -11.50 -3.66
C ARG A 65 -4.70 -11.46 -5.17
N ALA A 66 -3.93 -12.31 -5.85
CA ALA A 66 -3.95 -12.47 -7.30
C ALA A 66 -5.13 -13.35 -7.76
N ASP A 67 -6.34 -12.91 -7.43
CA ASP A 67 -7.57 -13.70 -7.61
C ASP A 67 -7.90 -13.96 -9.10
N LEU A 68 -7.28 -13.22 -10.03
CA LEU A 68 -7.45 -13.38 -11.49
C LEU A 68 -6.25 -14.07 -12.15
N SER A 69 -5.03 -13.56 -11.94
CA SER A 69 -3.82 -14.00 -12.64
C SER A 69 -3.18 -15.22 -11.99
N HIS A 70 -3.44 -15.44 -10.70
CA HIS A 70 -2.75 -16.41 -9.85
C HIS A 70 -1.22 -16.22 -9.84
N PHE A 71 -0.78 -14.99 -10.13
CA PHE A 71 0.62 -14.61 -10.18
C PHE A 71 0.95 -13.70 -9.00
N ASN A 72 1.51 -14.29 -7.95
CA ASN A 72 1.82 -13.57 -6.72
C ASN A 72 3.11 -12.77 -6.86
N VAL A 73 2.99 -11.45 -6.75
CA VAL A 73 4.10 -10.49 -6.78
C VAL A 73 4.25 -9.92 -5.38
N GLY A 74 5.49 -9.89 -4.89
CA GLY A 74 5.84 -9.34 -3.58
C GLY A 74 6.75 -8.13 -3.71
N ALA A 75 6.55 -7.16 -2.83
CA ALA A 75 7.38 -5.97 -2.70
C ALA A 75 7.70 -5.69 -1.23
N ILE A 76 8.87 -5.12 -0.98
CA ILE A 76 9.28 -4.61 0.34
C ILE A 76 9.74 -3.16 0.17
N ALA A 77 8.98 -2.22 0.71
CA ALA A 77 9.35 -0.82 0.80
C ALA A 77 10.17 -0.58 2.07
N ARG A 78 11.32 0.08 1.94
CA ARG A 78 12.21 0.40 3.06
C ARG A 78 12.12 1.88 3.38
N GLY A 79 11.57 2.16 4.56
CA GLY A 79 11.42 3.51 5.09
C GLY A 79 12.75 4.16 5.48
N LEU A 80 12.75 5.48 5.58
CA LEU A 80 13.84 6.22 6.22
C LEU A 80 13.90 5.92 7.72
N SER A 81 12.77 5.55 8.33
CA SER A 81 12.71 5.11 9.73
C SER A 81 13.48 3.82 10.03
N GLY A 82 13.86 3.06 8.99
CA GLY A 82 14.41 1.71 9.10
C GLY A 82 13.34 0.60 9.10
N ARG A 83 12.05 0.95 9.17
CA ARG A 83 10.93 -0.01 9.07
C ARG A 83 10.79 -0.52 7.64
N TRP A 84 10.42 -1.79 7.51
CA TRP A 84 10.20 -2.45 6.23
C TRP A 84 8.73 -2.84 6.09
N TYR A 85 8.13 -2.49 4.96
CA TYR A 85 6.70 -2.65 4.71
C TYR A 85 6.49 -3.61 3.56
N PHE A 86 5.78 -4.72 3.80
CA PHE A 86 5.45 -5.66 2.73
C PHE A 86 4.29 -5.11 1.91
N GLY A 87 4.28 -5.51 0.63
CA GLY A 87 3.16 -5.34 -0.28
C GLY A 87 3.00 -6.56 -1.17
N GLY A 88 1.75 -6.82 -1.56
CA GLY A 88 1.36 -7.88 -2.49
C GLY A 88 0.35 -7.35 -3.50
N ASN A 89 0.36 -7.85 -4.73
CA ASN A 89 -0.63 -7.43 -5.72
C ASN A 89 -2.05 -7.87 -5.34
N MET A 90 -3.05 -7.08 -5.70
CA MET A 90 -4.47 -7.35 -5.43
C MET A 90 -5.28 -7.19 -6.71
N GLU A 91 -6.07 -8.21 -7.02
CA GLU A 91 -6.94 -8.28 -8.19
C GLU A 91 -8.35 -8.62 -7.72
N PHE A 92 -9.36 -7.98 -8.30
CA PHE A 92 -10.72 -8.02 -7.79
C PHE A 92 -11.67 -8.60 -8.83
N LEU A 93 -12.07 -9.86 -8.64
CA LEU A 93 -13.06 -10.51 -9.51
C LEU A 93 -14.41 -9.75 -9.44
N GLY A 94 -15.06 -9.59 -10.58
CA GLY A 94 -16.31 -8.82 -10.70
C GLY A 94 -16.13 -7.30 -10.76
N ALA A 95 -14.90 -6.80 -10.59
CA ALA A 95 -14.54 -5.40 -10.85
C ALA A 95 -13.81 -5.27 -12.21
N THR A 96 -13.05 -4.18 -12.40
CA THR A 96 -12.28 -3.92 -13.63
C THR A 96 -10.78 -3.89 -13.36
N MET A 97 -9.97 -3.99 -14.42
CA MET A 97 -8.50 -3.90 -14.32
C MET A 97 -8.01 -2.60 -13.68
N GLN A 98 -8.78 -1.51 -13.77
CA GLN A 98 -8.46 -0.23 -13.15
C GLN A 98 -8.50 -0.27 -11.62
N GLN A 99 -9.13 -1.29 -11.03
CA GLN A 99 -9.17 -1.47 -9.58
C GLN A 99 -7.95 -2.23 -9.04
N THR A 100 -7.14 -2.85 -9.92
CA THR A 100 -5.97 -3.65 -9.54
C THR A 100 -4.94 -2.82 -8.79
N VAL A 101 -4.37 -3.39 -7.73
CA VAL A 101 -3.25 -2.81 -6.98
C VAL A 101 -2.01 -3.63 -7.25
N HIS A 102 -0.94 -2.98 -7.68
CA HIS A 102 0.35 -3.65 -7.88
C HIS A 102 1.08 -3.83 -6.54
N ALA A 103 2.01 -4.78 -6.45
CA ALA A 103 2.77 -5.02 -5.22
C ALA A 103 3.55 -3.78 -4.77
N GLU A 104 4.10 -3.02 -5.72
CA GLU A 104 4.81 -1.77 -5.46
C GLU A 104 3.88 -0.71 -4.88
N GLN A 105 2.70 -0.51 -5.48
CA GLN A 105 1.68 0.40 -4.96
C GLN A 105 1.23 -0.04 -3.55
N SER A 106 1.05 -1.34 -3.34
CA SER A 106 0.70 -1.93 -2.04
C SER A 106 1.73 -1.61 -0.96
N ALA A 107 3.02 -1.86 -1.21
CA ALA A 107 4.09 -1.62 -0.22
C ALA A 107 4.28 -0.12 0.07
N ILE A 108 4.21 0.72 -0.97
CA ILE A 108 4.34 2.18 -0.83
C ILE A 108 3.15 2.76 -0.06
N SER A 109 1.92 2.37 -0.43
CA SER A 109 0.70 2.77 0.27
C SER A 109 0.72 2.29 1.72
N HIS A 110 1.22 1.08 1.97
CA HIS A 110 1.37 0.56 3.33
C HIS A 110 2.30 1.44 4.18
N ALA A 111 3.49 1.77 3.66
CA ALA A 111 4.42 2.66 4.35
C ALA A 111 3.81 4.04 4.62
N TRP A 112 3.23 4.66 3.59
CA TRP A 112 2.60 5.99 3.69
C TRP A 112 1.46 6.01 4.70
N LEU A 113 0.51 5.07 4.62
CA LEU A 113 -0.65 5.05 5.51
C LEU A 113 -0.27 4.78 6.97
N ARG A 114 0.88 4.11 7.21
CA ARG A 114 1.50 3.92 8.53
C ARG A 114 2.39 5.08 9.00
N GLY A 115 2.45 6.18 8.25
CA GLY A 115 3.14 7.41 8.63
C GLY A 115 4.63 7.43 8.30
N GLU A 116 5.12 6.53 7.45
CA GLU A 116 6.48 6.67 6.92
C GLU A 116 6.59 7.96 6.10
N THR A 117 7.66 8.72 6.32
CA THR A 117 7.82 10.06 5.73
C THR A 117 8.48 10.03 4.37
N SER A 118 9.31 9.03 4.08
CA SER A 118 9.88 8.79 2.75
C SER A 118 10.47 7.38 2.66
N LEU A 119 10.74 6.94 1.43
CA LEU A 119 11.34 5.65 1.14
C LEU A 119 12.75 5.83 0.60
N ARG A 120 13.71 5.06 1.12
CA ARG A 120 15.06 4.98 0.56
C ARG A 120 15.17 3.97 -0.57
N ALA A 121 14.38 2.91 -0.52
CA ALA A 121 14.47 1.82 -1.49
C ALA A 121 13.20 0.97 -1.54
N ILE A 122 13.02 0.26 -2.64
CA ILE A 122 12.03 -0.80 -2.80
C ILE A 122 12.69 -2.04 -3.41
N THR A 123 12.35 -3.21 -2.88
CA THR A 123 12.82 -4.51 -3.36
C THR A 123 11.64 -5.30 -3.89
N VAL A 124 11.73 -5.86 -5.09
CA VAL A 124 10.62 -6.58 -5.77
C VAL A 124 11.12 -7.82 -6.48
N ASN A 125 10.28 -8.84 -6.65
CA ASN A 125 10.66 -10.09 -7.33
C ASN A 125 10.70 -9.99 -8.86
N TYR A 126 10.01 -9.02 -9.46
CA TYR A 126 9.97 -8.79 -10.91
C TYR A 126 10.21 -7.32 -11.24
N THR A 127 10.75 -7.04 -12.43
CA THR A 127 10.98 -5.65 -12.87
C THR A 127 9.67 -4.85 -12.87
N PRO A 128 9.62 -3.66 -12.22
CA PRO A 128 8.41 -2.85 -12.20
C PRO A 128 7.92 -2.51 -13.60
N CYS A 129 6.61 -2.62 -13.81
CA CYS A 129 5.99 -2.21 -15.07
C CYS A 129 5.95 -0.68 -15.19
N GLY A 130 5.61 -0.16 -16.38
CA GLY A 130 5.54 1.29 -16.62
C GLY A 130 4.59 2.03 -15.66
N HIS A 131 3.46 1.42 -15.32
CA HIS A 131 2.50 1.94 -14.33
C HIS A 131 3.14 2.14 -12.95
N CYS A 132 3.86 1.14 -12.43
CA CYS A 132 4.54 1.25 -11.14
C CYS A 132 5.69 2.26 -11.15
N ARG A 133 6.44 2.34 -12.25
CA ARG A 133 7.50 3.35 -12.41
C ARG A 133 6.93 4.75 -12.33
N GLN A 134 5.83 4.99 -13.02
CA GLN A 134 5.14 6.28 -13.02
C GLN A 134 4.53 6.59 -11.64
N PHE A 135 3.97 5.60 -10.95
CA PHE A 135 3.47 5.75 -9.58
C PHE A 135 4.59 6.15 -8.61
N MET A 136 5.76 5.51 -8.70
CA MET A 136 6.92 5.84 -7.85
C MET A 136 7.46 7.25 -8.08
N ASN A 137 7.31 7.81 -9.29
CA ASN A 137 7.78 9.17 -9.60
C ASN A 137 6.94 10.27 -8.93
N GLU A 138 5.83 9.90 -8.27
CA GLU A 138 5.02 10.81 -7.46
C GLU A 138 5.62 11.08 -6.08
N LEU A 139 6.48 10.17 -5.60
CA LEU A 139 6.99 10.18 -4.23
C LEU A 139 7.97 11.33 -4.01
N ASN A 140 8.06 11.78 -2.76
CA ASN A 140 9.07 12.76 -2.35
C ASN A 140 10.53 12.27 -2.48
N SER A 141 10.77 10.97 -2.64
CA SER A 141 12.07 10.41 -3.02
C SER A 141 12.40 10.57 -4.52
N GLY A 142 11.38 10.82 -5.35
CA GLY A 142 11.47 11.04 -6.78
C GLY A 142 12.28 9.99 -7.54
N LEU A 143 12.96 10.42 -8.60
CA LEU A 143 13.79 9.56 -9.45
C LEU A 143 15.00 8.92 -8.75
N ALA A 144 15.34 9.37 -7.54
CA ALA A 144 16.47 8.86 -6.76
C ALA A 144 16.14 7.57 -5.97
N LEU A 145 14.86 7.20 -5.84
CA LEU A 145 14.44 5.97 -5.17
C LEU A 145 15.18 4.75 -5.72
N ARG A 146 15.80 3.96 -4.84
CA ARG A 146 16.57 2.77 -5.24
C ARG A 146 15.66 1.58 -5.45
N ILE A 147 15.78 0.91 -6.59
CA ILE A 147 15.02 -0.29 -6.95
C ILE A 147 15.97 -1.48 -7.00
N HIS A 148 15.65 -2.50 -6.20
CA HIS A 148 16.44 -3.71 -6.05
C HIS A 148 15.70 -4.90 -6.69
N LEU A 149 16.40 -5.60 -7.58
CA LEU A 149 15.88 -6.75 -8.32
C LEU A 149 16.81 -7.96 -8.17
N PRO A 150 16.27 -9.19 -8.01
CA PRO A 150 17.09 -10.39 -7.92
C PRO A 150 18.01 -10.54 -9.14
N GLY A 151 19.30 -10.80 -8.89
CA GLY A 151 20.30 -11.03 -9.93
C GLY A 151 20.64 -9.81 -10.78
N ARG A 152 20.34 -8.58 -10.31
CA ARG A 152 20.67 -7.33 -11.00
C ARG A 152 21.31 -6.35 -10.03
N GLU A 153 22.11 -5.43 -10.59
CA GLU A 153 22.55 -4.26 -9.85
C GLU A 153 21.33 -3.41 -9.47
N ALA A 154 21.37 -2.82 -8.27
CA ALA A 154 20.38 -1.83 -7.88
C ALA A 154 20.54 -0.57 -8.73
N HIS A 155 19.43 0.01 -9.17
CA HIS A 155 19.44 1.27 -9.90
C HIS A 155 18.44 2.25 -9.29
N ALA A 156 18.64 3.55 -9.52
CA ALA A 156 17.65 4.56 -9.20
C ALA A 156 16.44 4.43 -10.14
N LEU A 157 15.29 4.96 -9.76
CA LEU A 157 14.10 5.00 -10.61
C LEU A 157 14.38 5.65 -11.98
N GLU A 158 15.25 6.67 -12.03
CA GLU A 158 15.70 7.32 -13.27
C GLU A 158 16.18 6.33 -14.34
N HIS A 159 16.88 5.26 -13.95
CA HIS A 159 17.34 4.23 -14.88
C HIS A 159 16.19 3.51 -15.57
N TYR A 160 15.10 3.27 -14.84
CA TYR A 160 13.92 2.56 -15.34
C TYR A 160 12.92 3.48 -16.01
N LEU A 161 12.99 4.79 -15.77
CA LEU A 161 12.09 5.81 -16.29
C LEU A 161 12.92 6.99 -16.86
N PRO A 162 13.62 6.79 -17.98
CA PRO A 162 14.34 7.88 -18.64
C PRO A 162 13.34 8.91 -19.20
N ASP A 163 13.77 10.18 -19.25
CA ASP A 163 12.95 11.31 -19.72
C ASP A 163 11.56 11.33 -19.04
N ALA A 164 11.56 11.11 -17.72
CA ALA A 164 10.36 10.91 -16.93
C ALA A 164 9.44 12.13 -16.95
N PHE A 165 8.15 11.87 -17.12
CA PHE A 165 7.08 12.80 -16.77
C PHE A 165 6.69 12.62 -15.30
N GLY A 166 6.41 13.71 -14.58
CA GLY A 166 6.02 13.67 -13.18
C GLY A 166 5.52 14.99 -12.61
N PRO A 167 5.40 15.09 -11.28
CA PRO A 167 4.82 16.26 -10.61
C PRO A 167 5.53 17.57 -10.93
N LYS A 168 6.85 17.50 -11.16
CA LYS A 168 7.69 18.66 -11.52
C LYS A 168 7.28 19.30 -12.85
N ASP A 169 6.83 18.51 -13.82
CA ASP A 169 6.37 19.01 -15.13
C ASP A 169 5.03 19.75 -15.02
N LEU A 170 4.27 19.46 -13.96
CA LEU A 170 3.02 20.13 -13.61
C LEU A 170 3.20 21.17 -12.50
N GLU A 171 4.45 21.53 -12.18
CA GLU A 171 4.84 22.52 -11.16
C GLU A 171 4.34 22.21 -9.73
N ILE A 172 4.07 20.94 -9.43
CA ILE A 172 3.67 20.48 -8.10
C ILE A 172 4.89 20.44 -7.17
N LYS A 173 4.74 21.01 -5.97
CA LYS A 173 5.81 21.10 -4.95
C LYS A 173 5.63 20.18 -3.76
N THR A 174 4.39 19.85 -3.41
CA THR A 174 4.06 18.90 -2.35
C THR A 174 3.88 17.54 -2.99
N LEU A 175 4.76 16.60 -2.69
CA LEU A 175 4.83 15.29 -3.32
C LEU A 175 4.09 14.24 -2.47
N LEU A 176 3.85 13.05 -3.03
CA LEU A 176 3.29 11.96 -2.25
C LEU A 176 4.27 11.55 -1.13
N MET A 177 3.72 11.27 0.06
CA MET A 177 4.42 11.08 1.35
C MET A 177 4.88 12.35 2.07
N ASP A 178 4.83 13.53 1.45
CA ASP A 178 4.96 14.78 2.21
C ASP A 178 3.75 14.97 3.14
N GLU A 179 3.99 15.68 4.25
CA GLU A 179 2.95 16.00 5.23
C GLU A 179 1.87 16.88 4.59
N GLN A 180 0.61 16.45 4.72
CA GLN A 180 -0.57 17.12 4.19
C GLN A 180 -1.70 17.01 5.21
N ASP A 181 -2.36 18.14 5.48
CA ASP A 181 -3.60 18.22 6.22
C ASP A 181 -4.52 19.26 5.57
N HIS A 182 -5.62 18.80 4.98
CA HIS A 182 -6.60 19.65 4.30
C HIS A 182 -7.60 20.31 5.26
N GLY A 183 -7.58 19.97 6.56
CA GLY A 183 -8.29 20.72 7.61
C GLY A 183 -9.82 20.55 7.62
N TYR A 184 -10.38 19.50 7.02
CA TYR A 184 -11.80 19.20 7.15
C TYR A 184 -12.15 18.81 8.59
N PRO A 185 -13.29 19.29 9.13
CA PRO A 185 -13.67 19.05 10.51
C PRO A 185 -14.00 17.59 10.76
N VAL A 186 -13.29 16.98 11.71
CA VAL A 186 -13.47 15.57 12.10
C VAL A 186 -14.61 15.45 13.13
N SER A 187 -15.69 14.77 12.75
CA SER A 187 -16.86 14.54 13.61
C SER A 187 -17.59 13.25 13.23
N GLY A 188 -18.63 12.85 13.97
CA GLY A 188 -19.36 11.60 13.77
C GLY A 188 -18.84 10.43 14.60
N ASP A 189 -19.20 9.20 14.24
CA ASP A 189 -18.69 7.99 14.88
C ASP A 189 -17.23 7.68 14.49
N ALA A 190 -16.61 6.68 15.11
CA ALA A 190 -15.20 6.34 14.87
C ALA A 190 -14.89 6.05 13.39
N LEU A 191 -15.81 5.38 12.68
CA LEU A 191 -15.65 5.06 11.26
C LEU A 191 -15.73 6.32 10.39
N THR A 192 -16.66 7.21 10.70
CA THR A 192 -16.80 8.51 10.02
C THR A 192 -15.56 9.37 10.22
N GLN A 193 -15.09 9.47 11.47
CA GLN A 193 -13.88 10.22 11.80
C GLN A 193 -12.66 9.67 11.05
N ALA A 194 -12.50 8.35 10.98
CA ALA A 194 -11.41 7.72 10.24
C ALA A 194 -11.46 8.03 8.74
N ALA A 195 -12.64 8.04 8.10
CA ALA A 195 -12.77 8.40 6.70
C ALA A 195 -12.42 9.88 6.43
N ILE A 196 -12.86 10.80 7.30
CA ILE A 196 -12.53 12.23 7.19
C ILE A 196 -11.03 12.46 7.42
N GLN A 197 -10.43 11.81 8.42
CA GLN A 197 -9.00 11.87 8.68
C GLN A 197 -8.19 11.33 7.50
N ALA A 198 -8.65 10.26 6.85
CA ALA A 198 -8.03 9.74 5.64
C ALA A 198 -8.14 10.73 4.48
N ALA A 199 -9.26 11.45 4.35
CA ALA A 199 -9.41 12.51 3.36
C ALA A 199 -8.48 13.71 3.66
N ASN A 200 -8.32 14.12 4.92
CA ASN A 200 -7.44 15.23 5.31
C ASN A 200 -5.98 15.02 4.93
N ARG A 201 -5.51 13.77 4.90
CA ARG A 201 -4.13 13.43 4.54
C ARG A 201 -3.96 12.94 3.11
N CYS A 202 -4.99 13.01 2.26
CA CYS A 202 -4.91 12.53 0.89
C CYS A 202 -3.96 13.39 0.04
N HIS A 203 -3.42 12.83 -1.03
CA HIS A 203 -2.64 13.56 -2.02
C HIS A 203 -3.50 13.73 -3.28
N ALA A 204 -4.02 14.94 -3.51
CA ALA A 204 -4.89 15.24 -4.65
C ALA A 204 -4.62 16.64 -5.27
N PRO A 205 -3.36 16.93 -5.67
CA PRO A 205 -3.00 18.26 -6.16
C PRO A 205 -3.50 18.55 -7.58
N TYR A 206 -4.00 17.56 -8.32
CA TYR A 206 -4.37 17.71 -9.73
C TYR A 206 -5.86 18.01 -9.88
N SER A 207 -6.71 17.22 -9.22
CA SER A 207 -8.17 17.42 -9.29
C SER A 207 -8.72 18.27 -8.16
N HIS A 208 -7.96 18.45 -7.07
CA HIS A 208 -8.43 19.05 -5.82
C HIS A 208 -9.73 18.38 -5.30
N SER A 209 -9.84 17.06 -5.49
CA SER A 209 -11.00 16.25 -5.07
C SER A 209 -10.62 15.35 -3.89
N PRO A 210 -10.56 15.88 -2.66
CA PRO A 210 -10.11 15.12 -1.51
C PRO A 210 -11.08 14.01 -1.16
N SER A 211 -10.52 12.84 -0.88
CA SER A 211 -11.31 11.67 -0.49
C SER A 211 -10.55 10.68 0.38
N GLY A 212 -11.30 9.97 1.21
CA GLY A 212 -10.80 8.95 2.13
C GLY A 212 -11.88 7.88 2.37
N VAL A 213 -11.45 6.64 2.55
CA VAL A 213 -12.34 5.51 2.85
C VAL A 213 -11.94 4.92 4.19
N ALA A 214 -12.92 4.50 4.98
CA ALA A 214 -12.69 3.68 6.15
C ALA A 214 -13.62 2.45 6.13
N LEU A 215 -13.07 1.31 6.55
CA LEU A 215 -13.71 0.00 6.59
C LEU A 215 -13.72 -0.48 8.04
N GLU A 216 -14.90 -0.79 8.57
CA GLU A 216 -15.10 -1.40 9.88
C GLU A 216 -15.33 -2.89 9.72
N LEU A 217 -14.57 -3.69 10.48
CA LEU A 217 -14.67 -5.14 10.48
C LEU A 217 -15.63 -5.63 11.57
N LYS A 218 -16.06 -6.89 11.46
CA LYS A 218 -16.93 -7.57 12.43
C LYS A 218 -16.38 -7.60 13.86
N ASP A 219 -15.07 -7.50 14.03
CA ASP A 219 -14.40 -7.46 15.34
C ASP A 219 -14.18 -6.03 15.87
N GLY A 220 -14.64 -5.00 15.13
CA GLY A 220 -14.50 -3.59 15.46
C GLY A 220 -13.21 -2.94 14.95
N THR A 221 -12.31 -3.69 14.30
CA THR A 221 -11.09 -3.13 13.70
C THR A 221 -11.45 -2.19 12.56
N ILE A 222 -10.76 -1.05 12.47
CA ILE A 222 -10.95 -0.06 11.39
C ILE A 222 -9.68 0.04 10.54
N PHE A 223 -9.84 -0.08 9.22
CA PHE A 223 -8.79 0.20 8.25
C PHE A 223 -9.21 1.36 7.36
N SER A 224 -8.35 2.36 7.21
CA SER A 224 -8.62 3.54 6.38
C SER A 224 -7.58 3.75 5.30
N GLY A 225 -8.01 4.23 4.14
CA GLY A 225 -7.18 4.51 2.98
C GLY A 225 -7.43 5.93 2.46
N SER A 226 -6.34 6.60 2.10
CA SER A 226 -6.34 7.95 1.59
C SER A 226 -6.15 7.95 0.08
N TYR A 227 -6.79 8.88 -0.62
CA TYR A 227 -6.61 9.05 -2.06
C TYR A 227 -5.18 9.50 -2.39
N ALA A 228 -4.56 8.91 -3.40
CA ALA A 228 -3.23 9.30 -3.86
C ALA A 228 -3.22 9.44 -5.38
N GLU A 229 -3.41 10.67 -5.85
CA GLU A 229 -3.33 10.99 -7.25
C GLU A 229 -1.92 10.81 -7.80
N ASN A 230 -1.82 10.77 -9.13
CA ASN A 230 -0.57 10.71 -9.84
C ASN A 230 -0.57 11.71 -11.00
N ALA A 231 0.59 12.30 -11.31
CA ALA A 231 0.75 13.25 -12.41
C ALA A 231 0.25 12.70 -13.76
N ALA A 232 0.41 11.40 -14.01
CA ALA A 232 -0.06 10.73 -15.22
C ALA A 232 -1.51 10.25 -15.14
N PHE A 233 -2.24 10.65 -14.10
CA PHE A 233 -3.65 10.42 -13.80
C PHE A 233 -4.02 8.95 -13.60
N ASN A 234 -3.86 8.08 -14.60
CA ASN A 234 -4.26 6.67 -14.53
C ASN A 234 -3.59 5.87 -13.40
N PRO A 235 -2.32 6.13 -13.01
CA PRO A 235 -1.69 5.42 -11.89
C PRO A 235 -2.20 5.80 -10.50
N THR A 236 -3.10 6.79 -10.42
CA THR A 236 -3.76 7.20 -9.18
C THR A 236 -4.32 6.00 -8.41
N LEU A 237 -4.06 5.96 -7.10
CA LEU A 237 -4.58 4.94 -6.20
C LEU A 237 -5.86 5.47 -5.50
N PRO A 238 -7.03 4.88 -5.75
CA PRO A 238 -8.26 5.30 -5.07
C PRO A 238 -8.21 5.02 -3.56
N PRO A 239 -8.97 5.76 -2.74
CA PRO A 239 -8.92 5.60 -1.28
C PRO A 239 -9.38 4.21 -0.81
N LEU A 240 -10.32 3.58 -1.53
CA LEU A 240 -10.78 2.22 -1.22
C LEU A 240 -9.63 1.20 -1.30
N GLN A 241 -8.80 1.29 -2.35
CA GLN A 241 -7.65 0.40 -2.55
C GLN A 241 -6.67 0.51 -1.40
N GLY A 242 -6.41 1.71 -0.87
CA GLY A 242 -5.57 1.90 0.31
C GLY A 242 -6.11 1.18 1.55
N ALA A 243 -7.42 1.25 1.78
CA ALA A 243 -8.06 0.59 2.93
C ALA A 243 -8.06 -0.94 2.78
N LEU A 244 -8.41 -1.46 1.60
CA LEU A 244 -8.37 -2.89 1.29
C LEU A 244 -6.95 -3.46 1.38
N ASN A 245 -5.96 -2.68 0.95
CA ASN A 245 -4.55 -3.04 1.05
C ASN A 245 -4.13 -3.25 2.51
N LEU A 246 -4.42 -2.30 3.40
CA LEU A 246 -4.14 -2.47 4.83
C LEU A 246 -4.91 -3.65 5.43
N LEU A 247 -6.20 -3.78 5.12
CA LEU A 247 -7.02 -4.91 5.61
C LEU A 247 -6.38 -6.26 5.25
N SER A 248 -6.02 -6.46 3.98
CA SER A 248 -5.43 -7.71 3.51
C SER A 248 -4.03 -7.93 4.09
N LEU A 249 -3.20 -6.89 4.13
CA LEU A 249 -1.85 -6.97 4.70
C LEU A 249 -1.87 -7.30 6.20
N ASN A 250 -2.88 -6.89 6.95
CA ASN A 250 -3.04 -7.26 8.36
C ASN A 250 -3.72 -8.63 8.58
N GLY A 251 -3.92 -9.41 7.50
CA GLY A 251 -4.38 -10.81 7.61
C GLY A 251 -5.89 -10.99 7.66
N TYR A 252 -6.67 -9.96 7.29
CA TYR A 252 -8.11 -10.08 7.16
C TYR A 252 -8.52 -10.41 5.72
N ASP A 253 -9.75 -10.91 5.57
CA ASP A 253 -10.40 -11.15 4.28
C ASP A 253 -11.66 -10.30 4.14
N TYR A 254 -12.10 -10.07 2.91
CA TYR A 254 -13.21 -9.17 2.58
C TYR A 254 -14.54 -9.50 3.28
N PRO A 255 -14.91 -10.78 3.52
CA PRO A 255 -16.11 -11.11 4.29
C PRO A 255 -16.10 -10.62 5.74
N ALA A 256 -14.97 -10.17 6.27
CA ALA A 256 -14.89 -9.54 7.59
C ALA A 256 -15.42 -8.10 7.60
N ILE A 257 -15.54 -7.43 6.44
CA ILE A 257 -16.04 -6.06 6.33
C ILE A 257 -17.52 -6.03 6.73
N GLN A 258 -17.84 -5.21 7.73
CA GLN A 258 -19.20 -5.00 8.23
C GLN A 258 -19.82 -3.72 7.68
N ARG A 259 -19.03 -2.64 7.58
CA ARG A 259 -19.49 -1.31 7.17
C ARG A 259 -18.36 -0.53 6.51
N ALA A 260 -18.69 0.31 5.54
CA ALA A 260 -17.74 1.15 4.83
C ALA A 260 -18.26 2.59 4.72
N ILE A 261 -17.38 3.57 4.94
CA ILE A 261 -17.67 4.99 4.73
C ILE A 261 -16.67 5.57 3.73
N LEU A 262 -17.19 6.25 2.71
CA LEU A 262 -16.42 7.15 1.84
C LEU A 262 -16.67 8.59 2.29
N ALA A 263 -15.62 9.33 2.61
CA ALA A 263 -15.65 10.78 2.78
C ALA A 263 -15.10 11.46 1.53
N GLU A 264 -15.89 12.34 0.89
CA GLU A 264 -15.45 13.16 -0.25
C GLU A 264 -16.35 14.40 -0.41
N LYS A 265 -15.95 15.39 -1.21
CA LYS A 265 -16.83 16.54 -1.53
C LYS A 265 -17.94 16.11 -2.50
N ALA A 266 -19.14 16.68 -2.36
CA ALA A 266 -20.26 16.41 -3.26
C ALA A 266 -20.07 17.01 -4.66
N ASP A 267 -19.43 18.17 -4.73
CA ASP A 267 -19.22 19.01 -5.91
C ASP A 267 -17.78 18.94 -6.45
N ALA A 268 -17.02 17.92 -6.04
CA ALA A 268 -15.67 17.68 -6.54
C ALA A 268 -15.66 17.39 -8.04
N ALA A 269 -14.54 17.72 -8.70
CA ALA A 269 -14.34 17.45 -10.11
C ALA A 269 -14.30 15.95 -10.42
N LEU A 270 -13.73 15.16 -9.50
CA LEU A 270 -13.72 13.70 -9.54
C LEU A 270 -14.51 13.12 -8.36
N ILE A 271 -15.29 12.08 -8.63
CA ILE A 271 -16.16 11.42 -7.66
C ILE A 271 -15.76 9.94 -7.56
N GLN A 272 -15.48 9.47 -6.35
CA GLN A 272 -15.06 8.09 -6.08
C GLN A 272 -16.25 7.17 -5.76
N TRP A 273 -17.42 7.74 -5.48
CA TRP A 273 -18.61 7.01 -5.00
C TRP A 273 -18.96 5.76 -5.82
N ASP A 274 -19.18 5.88 -7.13
CA ASP A 274 -19.70 4.78 -7.93
C ASP A 274 -18.72 3.60 -8.02
N ALA A 275 -17.42 3.89 -8.22
CA ALA A 275 -16.38 2.88 -8.25
C ALA A 275 -16.18 2.22 -6.87
N THR A 276 -16.28 2.99 -5.79
CA THR A 276 -16.20 2.50 -4.42
C THR A 276 -17.35 1.53 -4.12
N VAL A 277 -18.58 1.93 -4.44
CA VAL A 277 -19.77 1.11 -4.25
C VAL A 277 -19.70 -0.17 -5.10
N ALA A 278 -19.36 -0.05 -6.38
CA ALA A 278 -19.30 -1.21 -7.28
C ALA A 278 -18.26 -2.24 -6.82
N THR A 279 -17.08 -1.78 -6.43
CA THR A 279 -15.99 -2.66 -5.98
C THR A 279 -16.32 -3.32 -4.64
N LEU A 280 -16.83 -2.57 -3.66
CA LEU A 280 -17.26 -3.14 -2.38
C LEU A 280 -18.39 -4.18 -2.55
N LYS A 281 -19.33 -3.93 -3.46
CA LYS A 281 -20.39 -4.90 -3.78
C LYS A 281 -19.85 -6.18 -4.42
N ALA A 282 -18.86 -6.07 -5.32
CA ALA A 282 -18.18 -7.24 -5.89
C ALA A 282 -17.48 -8.07 -4.81
N LEU A 283 -17.03 -7.41 -3.73
CA LEU A 283 -16.43 -8.05 -2.55
C LEU A 283 -17.45 -8.49 -1.47
N GLY A 284 -18.76 -8.35 -1.74
CA GLY A 284 -19.83 -8.78 -0.84
C GLY A 284 -20.21 -7.79 0.27
N CYS A 285 -19.64 -6.59 0.30
CA CYS A 285 -20.03 -5.54 1.23
C CYS A 285 -21.21 -4.72 0.66
N GLN A 286 -22.30 -4.61 1.42
CA GLN A 286 -23.50 -3.86 1.01
C GLN A 286 -23.77 -2.63 1.89
N ASN A 287 -23.18 -2.57 3.07
CA ASN A 287 -23.38 -1.47 4.02
C ASN A 287 -22.35 -0.36 3.75
N ILE A 288 -22.68 0.52 2.82
CA ILE A 288 -21.78 1.54 2.27
C ILE A 288 -22.46 2.89 2.37
N GLU A 289 -21.82 3.82 3.08
CA GLU A 289 -22.32 5.16 3.32
C GLU A 289 -21.36 6.21 2.74
N ARG A 290 -21.90 7.39 2.41
CA ARG A 290 -21.13 8.55 1.94
C ARG A 290 -21.24 9.68 2.94
N VAL A 291 -20.11 10.23 3.34
CA VAL A 291 -20.00 11.43 4.16
C VAL A 291 -19.48 12.56 3.28
N LEU A 292 -20.10 13.73 3.39
CA LEU A 292 -19.76 14.88 2.57
C LEU A 292 -18.79 15.79 3.32
N LEU A 293 -17.66 16.10 2.68
CA LEU A 293 -16.74 17.12 3.14
C LEU A 293 -17.30 18.51 2.79
N GLY A 294 -17.17 19.45 3.74
CA GLY A 294 -17.68 20.83 3.63
C GLY A 294 -16.86 21.75 2.74
#